data_AF-A0AA50HTF5-F1
#
_entry.id   AF-A0AA50HTF5-F1
#
_cell.length_a   1.000
_cell.length_b   1.000
_cell.length_c   1.000
_cell.angle_alpha   90.00
_cell.angle_beta   90.00
_cell.angle_gamma   90.00
#
_symmetry.space_group_name_H-M   'P 1'
#
loop_
_entity.id
_entity.type
_entity.pdbx_description
1 polymer ?
#
loop_
_entity_poly.entity_id
_entity_poly.type
_entity_poly.pdbx_seq_one_letter_code
_entity_poly.pdbx_strand_id
1 'polypeptide(L)'
;MLALNQGLISCGASKADQCRQLILITKQMAEEGAKYRDTTSTEEVLNMADAFDATATKIERLNLEDPVLANYQGELVSIYQGNAEATRTMVKALESKDILTPSLPKNR
;
A
#
# COMPACT_ATOMS: atom_id res chain seq x y z
N MET A 1 -31.89 1.37 47.21
CA MET A 1 -30.60 1.84 46.67
C MET A 1 -30.51 1.39 45.22
N LEU A 2 -30.80 2.28 44.26
CA LEU A 2 -30.64 1.97 42.84
C LEU A 2 -29.17 2.22 42.48
N ALA A 3 -28.39 1.15 42.36
CA ALA A 3 -27.07 1.22 41.75
C ALA A 3 -27.25 1.42 40.24
N LEU A 4 -27.15 2.67 39.78
CA LEU A 4 -26.97 2.96 38.36
C LEU A 4 -25.62 2.36 37.95
N ASN A 5 -25.67 1.22 37.27
CA ASN A 5 -24.54 0.65 36.56
C ASN A 5 -24.27 1.58 35.36
N GLN A 6 -23.49 2.65 35.59
CA GLN A 6 -22.94 3.47 34.52
C GLN A 6 -21.90 2.64 33.78
N GLY A 7 -22.38 1.83 32.84
CA GLY A 7 -21.53 1.17 31.87
C GLY A 7 -20.69 2.23 31.20
N LEU A 8 -19.38 2.17 31.46
CA LEU A 8 -18.36 2.98 30.80
C LEU A 8 -18.54 2.81 29.30
N ILE A 9 -19.17 3.79 28.65
CA ILE A 9 -19.13 3.90 27.20
C ILE A 9 -17.67 4.23 26.90
N SER A 10 -16.89 3.20 26.56
CA SER A 10 -15.50 3.35 26.13
C SER A 10 -15.47 4.42 25.04
N CYS A 11 -14.72 5.51 25.26
CA CYS A 11 -14.50 6.58 24.29
C CYS A 11 -13.46 6.21 23.21
N GLY A 12 -13.18 4.91 23.03
CA GLY A 12 -12.31 4.40 21.97
C GLY A 12 -13.01 4.38 20.61
N ALA A 13 -12.24 4.51 19.53
CA ALA A 13 -12.77 4.36 18.18
C ALA A 13 -13.34 2.95 17.99
N SER A 14 -14.54 2.83 17.40
CA SER A 14 -15.15 1.52 17.20
C SER A 14 -14.32 0.68 16.21
N LYS A 15 -14.47 -0.65 16.26
CA LYS A 15 -13.87 -1.56 15.25
C LYS A 15 -14.23 -1.14 13.83
N ALA A 16 -15.46 -0.66 13.60
CA ALA A 16 -15.91 -0.20 12.30
C ALA A 16 -15.15 1.06 11.85
N ASP A 17 -14.91 2.01 12.76
CA ASP A 17 -14.15 3.23 12.47
C ASP A 17 -12.68 2.91 12.18
N GLN A 18 -12.09 1.98 12.93
CA GLN A 18 -10.73 1.49 12.70
C GLN A 18 -10.59 0.80 11.34
N CYS A 19 -11.54 -0.07 10.97
CA CYS A 19 -11.57 -0.72 9.66
C CYS A 19 -11.73 0.31 8.52
N ARG A 20 -12.58 1.33 8.72
CA ARG A 20 -12.77 2.40 7.75
C ARG A 20 -11.47 3.16 7.45
N GLN A 21 -10.61 3.38 8.44
CA GLN A 21 -9.31 4.04 8.24
C GLN A 21 -8.41 3.25 7.30
N LEU A 22 -8.31 1.92 7.50
CA LEU A 22 -7.56 1.03 6.59
C LEU A 22 -8.11 1.10 5.16
N ILE A 23 -9.43 0.96 4.99
CA ILE A 23 -10.09 1.01 3.68
C ILE A 23 -9.84 2.33 2.95
N LEU A 24 -9.86 3.46 3.66
CA LEU A 24 -9.61 4.76 3.05
C LEU A 24 -8.18 4.87 2.51
N ILE A 25 -7.19 4.37 3.25
CA ILE A 25 -5.79 4.37 2.80
C ILE A 25 -5.61 3.46 1.59
N THR A 26 -6.14 2.24 1.61
CA THR A 26 -6.00 1.30 0.48
C THR A 26 -6.76 1.78 -0.76
N LYS A 27 -7.91 2.45 -0.58
CA LYS A 27 -8.64 3.11 -1.67
C LYS A 27 -7.82 4.24 -2.31
N GLN A 28 -7.18 5.09 -1.50
CA GLN A 28 -6.30 6.13 -2.02
C GLN A 28 -5.15 5.54 -2.83
N MET A 29 -4.56 4.43 -2.36
CA MET A 29 -3.52 3.74 -3.12
C MET A 29 -4.06 3.15 -4.43
N ALA A 30 -5.28 2.62 -4.45
CA ALA A 30 -5.89 2.14 -5.70
C ALA A 30 -6.12 3.29 -6.71
N GLU A 31 -6.57 4.45 -6.24
CA GLU A 31 -6.75 5.65 -7.06
C GLU A 31 -5.41 6.20 -7.58
N GLU A 32 -4.36 6.20 -6.75
CA GLU A 32 -2.99 6.54 -7.17
C GLU A 32 -2.48 5.54 -8.20
N GLY A 33 -2.64 4.24 -7.92
CA GLY A 33 -2.35 3.10 -8.79
C GLY A 33 -2.88 3.27 -10.21
N ALA A 34 -4.14 3.68 -10.32
CA ALA A 34 -4.83 3.82 -11.59
C ALA A 34 -4.19 4.83 -12.55
N LYS A 35 -3.48 5.84 -12.03
CA LYS A 35 -2.83 6.88 -12.84
C LYS A 35 -1.71 6.33 -13.71
N TYR A 36 -1.09 5.22 -13.30
CA TYR A 36 0.11 4.67 -13.92
C TYR A 36 -0.14 3.33 -14.61
N ARG A 37 -1.41 2.90 -14.73
CA ARG A 37 -1.77 1.57 -15.25
C ARG A 37 -1.19 1.28 -16.63
N ASP A 38 -1.17 2.29 -17.48
CA ASP A 38 -0.76 2.20 -18.88
C ASP A 38 0.57 2.92 -19.14
N THR A 39 1.33 3.24 -18.08
CA THR A 39 2.62 3.92 -18.24
C THR A 39 3.66 3.03 -18.91
N THR A 40 4.50 3.65 -19.72
CA THR A 40 5.73 3.07 -20.27
C THR A 40 6.99 3.70 -19.68
N SER A 41 6.84 4.67 -18.77
CA SER A 41 7.95 5.38 -18.15
C SER A 41 8.46 4.62 -16.93
N THR A 42 9.75 4.25 -16.94
CA THR A 42 10.40 3.63 -15.77
C THR A 42 10.39 4.54 -14.55
N GLU A 43 10.47 5.86 -14.75
CA GLU A 43 10.36 6.86 -13.67
C GLU A 43 8.99 6.81 -13.01
N GLU A 44 7.91 6.76 -13.80
CA GLU A 44 6.54 6.66 -13.27
C GLU A 44 6.30 5.32 -12.55
N VAL A 45 6.91 4.24 -13.04
CA VAL A 45 6.92 2.95 -12.34
C VAL A 45 7.68 3.04 -11.01
N LEU A 46 8.77 3.80 -10.93
CA LEU A 46 9.47 4.04 -9.65
C LEU A 46 8.64 4.89 -8.69
N ASN A 47 7.91 5.89 -9.20
CA ASN A 47 6.96 6.68 -8.39
C ASN A 47 5.85 5.79 -7.79
N MET A 48 5.42 4.74 -8.51
CA MET A 48 4.50 3.72 -7.97
C MET A 48 5.10 2.97 -6.78
N ALA A 49 6.39 2.60 -6.85
CA ALA A 49 7.07 1.96 -5.73
C ALA A 49 7.12 2.87 -4.50
N ASP A 50 7.39 4.16 -4.70
CA ASP A 50 7.40 5.15 -3.63
C ASP A 50 5.99 5.35 -3.03
N ALA A 51 4.94 5.32 -3.86
CA ALA A 51 3.56 5.38 -3.41
C ALA A 51 3.17 4.16 -2.56
N PHE A 52 3.66 2.96 -2.91
CA PHE A 52 3.49 1.76 -2.08
C PHE A 52 4.17 1.91 -0.71
N ASP A 53 5.42 2.35 -0.64
CA ASP A 53 6.12 2.57 0.64
C ASP A 53 5.43 3.64 1.50
N ALA A 54 4.99 4.73 0.88
CA ALA A 54 4.24 5.77 1.57
C ALA A 54 2.91 5.24 2.13
N THR A 55 2.24 4.34 1.39
CA THR A 55 1.01 3.66 1.83
C THR A 55 1.29 2.72 2.99
N ALA A 56 2.33 1.89 2.91
CA ALA A 56 2.76 1.04 4.01
C ALA A 56 3.02 1.85 5.28
N THR A 57 3.76 2.96 5.16
CA THR A 57 4.06 3.88 6.27
C THR A 57 2.79 4.48 6.87
N LYS A 58 1.80 4.87 6.05
CA LYS A 58 0.52 5.39 6.54
C LYS A 58 -0.25 4.32 7.33
N ILE A 59 -0.28 3.08 6.83
CA ILE A 59 -0.95 1.96 7.48
C ILE A 59 -0.26 1.62 8.79
N GLU A 60 1.07 1.53 8.82
CA GLU A 60 1.87 1.21 10.02
C GLU A 60 1.63 2.21 11.16
N ARG A 61 1.38 3.48 10.85
CA ARG A 61 1.14 4.54 11.84
C ARG A 61 -0.27 4.52 12.44
N LEU A 62 -1.19 3.69 11.94
CA LEU A 62 -2.50 3.57 12.56
C LEU A 62 -2.37 2.90 13.93
N ASN A 63 -2.94 3.53 14.96
CA ASN A 63 -3.02 2.91 16.28
C ASN A 63 -4.33 2.10 16.38
N LEU A 64 -4.29 0.86 15.91
CA LEU A 64 -5.45 -0.04 15.92
C LEU A 64 -5.50 -0.81 17.25
N GLU A 65 -6.64 -0.73 17.93
CA GLU A 65 -6.85 -1.38 19.22
C GLU A 65 -7.45 -2.79 19.07
N ASP A 66 -8.19 -3.05 17.99
CA ASP A 66 -8.74 -4.38 17.72
C ASP A 66 -7.62 -5.32 17.24
N PRO A 67 -7.39 -6.47 17.90
CA PRO A 67 -6.25 -7.33 17.61
C PRO A 67 -6.32 -7.98 16.22
N VAL A 68 -7.52 -8.21 15.69
CA VAL A 68 -7.68 -8.74 14.33
C VAL A 68 -7.29 -7.68 13.32
N LEU A 69 -7.70 -6.43 13.54
CA LEU A 69 -7.31 -5.32 12.67
C LEU A 69 -5.82 -4.99 12.78
N ALA A 70 -5.21 -5.08 13.97
CA ALA A 70 -3.77 -4.90 14.15
C ALA A 70 -2.94 -5.98 13.43
N ASN A 71 -3.39 -7.24 13.44
CA ASN A 71 -2.75 -8.29 12.63
C ASN A 71 -2.85 -7.98 11.13
N TYR A 72 -4.06 -7.62 10.68
CA TYR A 72 -4.31 -7.28 9.27
C TYR A 72 -3.52 -6.05 8.81
N GLN A 73 -3.33 -5.07 9.67
CA GLN A 73 -2.45 -3.92 9.43
C GLN A 73 -1.02 -4.37 9.12
N GLY A 74 -0.46 -5.29 9.90
CA GLY A 74 0.88 -5.84 9.64
C GLY A 74 0.98 -6.56 8.29
N GLU A 75 -0.04 -7.34 7.93
CA GLU A 75 -0.12 -8.00 6.62
C GLU A 75 -0.15 -6.99 5.47
N LEU A 76 -0.94 -5.92 5.59
CA LEU A 76 -1.00 -4.86 4.58
C LEU A 76 0.32 -4.10 4.44
N VAL A 77 1.01 -3.80 5.56
CA VAL A 77 2.35 -3.19 5.52
C VAL A 77 3.30 -4.05 4.72
N SER A 78 3.34 -5.36 5.00
CA SER A 78 4.19 -6.32 4.29
C SER A 78 3.87 -6.39 2.79
N ILE A 79 2.59 -6.43 2.42
CA ILE A 79 2.16 -6.46 1.01
C ILE A 79 2.64 -5.21 0.26
N TYR A 80 2.45 -4.02 0.84
CA TYR A 80 2.83 -2.78 0.16
C TYR A 80 4.35 -2.62 0.07
N GLN A 81 5.11 -2.95 1.12
CA GLN A 81 6.57 -2.96 1.07
C GLN A 81 7.09 -3.98 0.03
N GLY A 82 6.50 -5.18 -0.01
CA GLY A 82 6.84 -6.20 -1.00
C GLY A 82 6.58 -5.74 -2.43
N ASN A 83 5.47 -5.04 -2.66
CA ASN A 83 5.17 -4.44 -3.97
C ASN A 83 6.20 -3.35 -4.33
N ALA A 84 6.57 -2.49 -3.38
CA ALA A 84 7.58 -1.47 -3.61
C ALA A 84 8.94 -2.08 -4.01
N GLU A 85 9.39 -3.12 -3.29
CA GLU A 85 10.62 -3.85 -3.59
C GLU A 85 10.56 -4.55 -4.95
N ALA A 86 9.46 -5.25 -5.23
CA ALA A 86 9.27 -5.96 -6.49
C ALA A 86 9.28 -5.00 -7.69
N THR A 87 8.62 -3.85 -7.58
CA THR A 87 8.60 -2.81 -8.60
C THR A 87 10.00 -2.25 -8.86
N ARG A 88 10.77 -1.93 -7.82
CA ARG A 88 12.16 -1.45 -8.00
C ARG A 88 13.07 -2.52 -8.60
N THR A 89 12.88 -3.78 -8.20
CA THR A 89 13.61 -4.92 -8.76
C THR A 89 13.31 -5.10 -10.24
N MET A 90 12.04 -4.96 -10.63
CA MET A 90 11.62 -5.00 -12.03
C MET A 90 12.29 -3.88 -12.86
N VAL A 91 12.28 -2.63 -12.38
CA VAL A 91 12.92 -1.51 -13.08
C VAL A 91 14.43 -1.73 -13.22
N LYS A 92 15.12 -2.13 -12.15
CA LYS A 92 16.55 -2.49 -12.22
C LYS A 92 16.81 -3.59 -13.25
N ALA A 93 15.94 -4.60 -13.32
CA ALA A 93 16.08 -5.68 -14.31
C ALA A 93 15.93 -5.15 -15.75
N LEU A 94 14.98 -4.25 -16.00
CA LEU A 94 14.76 -3.60 -17.29
C LEU A 94 15.91 -2.68 -17.71
N GLU A 95 16.59 -2.05 -16.75
CA GLU A 95 17.79 -1.23 -17.01
C GLU A 95 19.04 -2.10 -17.23
N SER A 96 19.16 -3.21 -16.49
CA SER A 96 20.34 -4.10 -16.56
C SER A 96 20.39 -4.98 -17.81
N LYS A 97 19.22 -5.31 -18.37
CA LYS A 97 19.11 -5.93 -19.68
C LYS A 97 18.81 -4.80 -20.65
N ASP A 98 19.63 -4.61 -21.67
CA ASP A 98 19.52 -3.58 -22.73
C ASP A 98 18.26 -3.77 -23.63
N ILE A 99 17.08 -3.97 -23.03
CA ILE A 99 15.79 -4.25 -23.68
C ILE A 99 15.19 -2.95 -24.25
N LEU A 100 15.76 -1.79 -23.90
CA LEU A 100 15.38 -0.48 -24.47
C LEU A 100 16.01 -0.19 -25.84
N THR A 101 16.78 -1.10 -26.42
CA THR A 101 17.10 -1.09 -27.85
C THR A 101 16.54 -2.33 -28.55
N PRO A 102 15.40 -2.22 -29.26
CA PRO A 102 15.10 -3.19 -30.30
C PRO A 102 16.07 -2.91 -31.45
N SER A 103 17.29 -3.47 -31.39
CA SER A 103 18.05 -3.68 -32.61
C SER A 103 17.32 -4.78 -33.39
N LEU A 104 16.39 -4.37 -34.26
CA LEU A 104 15.83 -5.26 -35.27
C LEU A 104 17.01 -5.90 -36.03
N PRO A 105 17.12 -7.23 -36.10
CA PRO A 105 18.12 -7.85 -36.93
C PRO A 105 17.89 -7.40 -38.37
N LYS A 106 18.88 -6.71 -38.95
CA LYS A 106 18.90 -6.46 -40.39
C LYS A 106 18.98 -7.82 -41.07
N ASN A 107 17.90 -8.16 -41.77
CA ASN A 107 17.82 -9.30 -42.68
C ASN A 107 19.11 -9.39 -43.50
N ARG A 108 19.71 -10.59 -43.54
CA ARG A 108 20.74 -10.96 -44.51
C ARG A 108 20.15 -12.03 -45.43
#